data_AF-A0A7K2MCW0-F1
#
_entry.id   AF-A0A7K2MCW0-F1
#
_cell.length_a   1.000
_cell.length_b   1.000
_cell.length_c   1.000
_cell.angle_alpha   90.00
_cell.angle_beta   90.00
_cell.angle_gamma   90.00
#
_symmetry.space_group_name_H-M   'P 1'
#
loop_
_entity.id
_entity.type
_entity.pdbx_description
1 polymer ?
#
loop_
_entity_poly.entity_id
_entity_poly.type
_entity_poly.pdbx_seq_one_letter_code
_entity_poly.pdbx_strand_id
1 'polypeptide(L)'
;MLYVVTGPPAAGKSSWIEARATARDIVIDLDRITRALTGPGAPQWNHDPIASKVALRARYAAIDEAVKHVDEVDVYLIHTMPSETWMTRYRRLGAQVVTVDPGEQVVRDRVRAMRSSAMNRVVTRWYRHYRGGASEPATTQASRDW
;
A
#
# COMPACT_ATOMS: atom_id res chain seq x y z
N MET A 1 14.77 -5.74 6.79
CA MET A 1 13.62 -5.41 7.67
C MET A 1 12.31 -5.50 6.90
N LEU A 2 11.17 -5.83 7.55
CA LEU A 2 9.84 -5.78 6.92
C LEU A 2 9.08 -4.49 7.26
N TYR A 3 8.76 -3.68 6.25
CA TYR A 3 7.93 -2.48 6.35
C TYR A 3 6.54 -2.76 5.79
N VAL A 4 5.51 -2.74 6.65
CA VAL A 4 4.11 -2.85 6.23
C VAL A 4 3.53 -1.45 6.09
N VAL A 5 3.42 -0.99 4.85
CA VAL A 5 2.94 0.35 4.51
C VAL A 5 1.42 0.33 4.33
N THR A 6 0.73 0.97 5.25
CA THR A 6 -0.73 1.14 5.27
C THR A 6 -1.10 2.60 4.98
N GLY A 7 -2.40 2.86 4.81
CA GLY A 7 -2.90 4.20 4.50
C GLY A 7 -3.97 4.18 3.42
N PRO A 8 -4.80 5.23 3.32
CA PRO A 8 -5.90 5.25 2.37
C PRO A 8 -5.39 5.23 0.91
N PRO A 9 -6.24 4.88 -0.08
CA PRO A 9 -5.85 5.04 -1.48
C PRO A 9 -5.48 6.49 -1.76
N ALA A 10 -4.57 6.73 -2.72
CA ALA A 10 -4.04 8.06 -3.06
C ALA A 10 -3.29 8.82 -1.92
N ALA A 11 -2.97 8.17 -0.81
CA ALA A 11 -2.19 8.78 0.28
C ALA A 11 -0.74 9.14 -0.09
N GLY A 12 -0.17 8.49 -1.11
CA GLY A 12 1.25 8.64 -1.48
C GLY A 12 2.16 7.50 -0.98
N LYS A 13 1.60 6.32 -0.68
CA LYS A 13 2.36 5.13 -0.23
C LYS A 13 3.50 4.76 -1.17
N SER A 14 3.24 4.69 -2.48
CA SER A 14 4.26 4.35 -3.48
C SER A 14 5.38 5.40 -3.51
N SER A 15 5.05 6.69 -3.43
CA SER A 15 6.04 7.77 -3.36
C SER A 15 6.85 7.74 -2.05
N TRP A 16 6.23 7.37 -0.93
CA TRP A 16 6.93 7.20 0.35
C TRP A 16 7.98 6.08 0.28
N ILE A 17 7.65 4.98 -0.41
CA ILE A 17 8.56 3.86 -0.65
C ILE A 17 9.65 4.27 -1.65
N GLU A 18 9.30 4.91 -2.76
CA GLU A 18 10.27 5.36 -3.78
C GLU A 18 11.35 6.29 -3.21
N ALA A 19 11.02 7.09 -2.20
CA ALA A 19 11.98 7.95 -1.52
C ALA A 19 12.92 7.23 -0.55
N ARG A 20 12.74 5.91 -0.31
CA ARG A 20 13.44 5.15 0.74
C ARG A 20 14.05 3.85 0.26
N ALA A 21 13.33 3.10 -0.57
CA ALA A 21 13.77 1.84 -1.12
C ALA A 21 14.93 2.05 -2.09
N THR A 22 15.90 1.13 -2.03
CA THR A 22 17.03 1.04 -2.95
C THR A 22 16.75 0.00 -4.03
N ALA A 23 17.64 -0.10 -5.03
CA ALA A 23 17.54 -1.11 -6.08
C ALA A 23 17.71 -2.55 -5.58
N ARG A 24 18.17 -2.76 -4.34
CA ARG A 24 18.32 -4.07 -3.70
C ARG A 24 17.07 -4.52 -2.95
N ASP A 25 16.18 -3.60 -2.63
CA ASP A 25 15.03 -3.87 -1.77
C ASP A 25 13.84 -4.43 -2.54
N ILE A 26 12.99 -5.17 -1.84
CA ILE A 26 11.82 -5.82 -2.41
C ILE A 26 10.60 -4.93 -2.17
N VAL A 27 9.91 -4.52 -3.24
CA VAL A 27 8.63 -3.80 -3.12
C VAL A 27 7.47 -4.66 -3.58
N ILE A 28 6.57 -5.00 -2.66
CA ILE A 28 5.36 -5.78 -2.91
C ILE A 28 4.15 -4.83 -2.91
N ASP A 29 3.68 -4.49 -4.11
CA ASP A 29 2.52 -3.65 -4.35
C ASP A 29 1.58 -4.34 -5.35
N LEU A 30 0.29 -4.44 -4.99
CA LEU A 30 -0.72 -5.11 -5.82
C LEU A 30 -0.85 -4.42 -7.19
N ASP A 31 -0.81 -3.09 -7.23
CA ASP A 31 -0.98 -2.36 -8.48
C ASP A 31 0.24 -2.55 -9.41
N ARG A 32 1.45 -2.57 -8.84
CA ARG A 32 2.69 -2.90 -9.58
C ARG A 32 2.67 -4.33 -10.11
N ILE A 33 2.31 -5.30 -9.28
CA ILE A 33 2.20 -6.71 -9.70
C ILE A 33 1.14 -6.86 -10.79
N THR A 34 -0.04 -6.24 -10.61
CA THR A 34 -1.11 -6.34 -11.61
C THR A 34 -0.68 -5.75 -12.95
N ARG A 35 0.02 -4.61 -12.94
CA ARG A 35 0.57 -4.00 -14.15
C ARG A 35 1.62 -4.87 -14.84
N ALA A 36 2.48 -5.55 -14.08
CA ALA A 36 3.48 -6.44 -14.66
C ALA A 36 2.88 -7.70 -15.31
N LEU A 37 1.67 -8.09 -14.89
CA LEU A 37 0.97 -9.27 -15.39
C LEU A 37 -0.04 -8.96 -16.52
N THR A 38 -0.30 -7.68 -16.81
CA THR A 38 -1.25 -7.28 -17.86
C THR A 38 -0.53 -6.92 -19.17
N GLY A 39 -1.24 -7.11 -20.29
CA GLY A 39 -0.70 -6.81 -21.62
C GLY A 39 -0.53 -5.31 -21.90
N PRO A 40 0.16 -4.95 -22.98
CA PRO A 40 0.35 -3.55 -23.39
C PRO A 40 -0.97 -2.80 -23.52
N GLY A 41 -0.99 -1.53 -23.11
CA GLY A 41 -2.19 -0.68 -23.15
C GLY A 41 -3.16 -0.88 -21.99
N ALA A 42 -2.91 -1.82 -21.07
CA ALA A 42 -3.69 -1.95 -19.85
C ALA A 42 -3.62 -0.65 -19.02
N PRO A 43 -4.73 -0.25 -18.37
CA PRO A 43 -4.76 0.98 -17.60
C PRO A 43 -3.82 0.88 -16.41
N GLN A 44 -3.22 2.02 -16.05
CA GLN A 44 -2.28 2.14 -14.94
C GLN A 44 -2.90 1.86 -13.56
N TRP A 45 -4.22 2.00 -13.46
CA TRP A 45 -5.07 1.83 -12.28
C TRP A 45 -6.43 1.29 -12.75
N ASN A 46 -7.29 0.81 -11.83
CA ASN A 46 -8.59 0.20 -12.16
C ASN A 46 -8.47 -0.99 -13.13
N HIS A 47 -7.64 -1.94 -12.74
CA HIS A 47 -7.35 -3.14 -13.52
C HIS A 47 -8.57 -4.05 -13.69
N ASP A 48 -8.52 -4.88 -14.74
CA ASP A 48 -9.50 -5.94 -14.97
C ASP A 48 -9.61 -6.88 -13.74
N PRO A 49 -10.83 -7.28 -13.33
CA PRO A 49 -11.02 -8.13 -12.14
C PRO A 49 -10.29 -9.49 -12.19
N ILE A 50 -10.12 -10.10 -13.36
CA ILE A 50 -9.39 -11.36 -13.52
C ILE A 50 -7.90 -11.10 -13.28
N ALA A 51 -7.35 -10.05 -13.90
CA ALA A 51 -5.96 -9.66 -13.67
C ALA A 51 -5.68 -9.37 -12.18
N SER A 52 -6.58 -8.65 -11.50
CA SER A 52 -6.46 -8.39 -10.06
C SER A 52 -6.49 -9.66 -9.21
N LYS A 53 -7.30 -10.68 -9.57
CA LYS A 53 -7.32 -11.97 -8.87
C LYS A 53 -6.00 -12.73 -9.02
N VAL A 54 -5.45 -12.76 -10.23
CA VAL A 54 -4.14 -13.39 -10.50
C VAL A 54 -3.04 -12.66 -9.72
N ALA A 55 -3.00 -11.34 -9.81
CA ALA A 55 -2.04 -10.51 -9.09
C ALA A 55 -2.14 -10.67 -7.57
N LEU A 56 -3.35 -10.83 -7.02
CA LEU A 56 -3.52 -11.08 -5.59
C LEU A 56 -2.89 -12.41 -5.16
N ARG A 57 -2.96 -13.46 -5.99
CA ARG A 57 -2.29 -14.75 -5.70
C ARG A 57 -0.78 -14.63 -5.79
N ALA A 58 -0.28 -13.97 -6.83
CA ALA A 58 1.15 -13.67 -6.96
C ALA A 58 1.67 -12.86 -5.77
N ARG A 59 0.89 -11.86 -5.30
CA ARG A 59 1.22 -11.07 -4.11
C ARG A 59 1.36 -11.92 -2.86
N TYR A 60 0.48 -12.89 -2.61
CA TYR A 60 0.62 -13.75 -1.43
C TYR A 60 1.86 -14.63 -1.50
N ALA A 61 2.15 -15.23 -2.66
CA ALA A 61 3.38 -15.99 -2.85
C ALA A 61 4.63 -15.11 -2.66
N ALA A 62 4.62 -13.88 -3.18
CA ALA A 62 5.71 -12.93 -2.99
C ALA A 62 5.93 -12.56 -1.52
N ILE A 63 4.85 -12.37 -0.74
CA ILE A 63 4.95 -12.13 0.70
C ILE A 63 5.57 -13.34 1.39
N ASP A 64 5.07 -14.55 1.11
CA ASP A 64 5.53 -15.78 1.76
C ASP A 64 7.02 -16.07 1.49
N GLU A 65 7.53 -15.67 0.33
CA GLU A 65 8.96 -15.76 0.03
C GLU A 65 9.76 -14.62 0.64
N ALA A 66 9.34 -13.36 0.45
CA ALA A 66 10.10 -12.19 0.88
C ALA A 66 10.33 -12.15 2.39
N VAL A 67 9.38 -12.67 3.20
CA VAL A 67 9.54 -12.72 4.67
C VAL A 67 10.70 -13.60 5.14
N LYS A 68 11.23 -14.49 4.28
CA LYS A 68 12.40 -15.32 4.59
C LYS A 68 13.73 -14.58 4.43
N HIS A 69 13.72 -13.48 3.69
CA HIS A 69 14.92 -12.72 3.30
C HIS A 69 15.02 -11.37 4.01
N VAL A 70 14.19 -11.12 5.04
CA VAL A 70 14.12 -9.82 5.73
C VAL A 70 15.37 -9.47 6.52
N ASP A 71 16.26 -10.45 6.75
CA ASP A 71 17.57 -10.24 7.37
C ASP A 71 18.65 -9.84 6.34
N GLU A 72 18.38 -10.00 5.05
CA GLU A 72 19.32 -9.72 3.95
C GLU A 72 18.95 -8.45 3.18
N VAL A 73 17.65 -8.18 3.02
CA VAL A 73 17.13 -7.02 2.27
C VAL A 73 15.94 -6.39 3.00
N ASP A 74 15.66 -5.12 2.69
CA ASP A 74 14.42 -4.51 3.13
C ASP A 74 13.25 -4.90 2.23
N VAL A 75 12.11 -5.17 2.86
CA VAL A 75 10.88 -5.57 2.19
C VAL A 75 9.80 -4.52 2.49
N TYR A 76 9.36 -3.81 1.46
CA TYR A 76 8.28 -2.83 1.53
C TYR A 76 6.97 -3.46 1.00
N LEU A 77 6.04 -3.72 1.91
CA LEU A 77 4.74 -4.30 1.60
C LEU A 77 3.64 -3.24 1.67
N ILE A 78 3.04 -2.88 0.54
CA ILE A 78 1.80 -2.11 0.57
C ILE A 78 0.65 -3.06 0.95
N HIS A 79 0.03 -2.77 2.09
CA HIS A 79 -1.24 -3.37 2.48
C HIS A 79 -2.15 -2.30 3.07
N THR A 80 -3.01 -1.72 2.22
CA THR A 80 -3.87 -0.57 2.55
C THR A 80 -4.70 -0.77 3.82
N MET A 81 -5.29 -1.96 3.98
CA MET A 81 -6.14 -2.34 5.11
C MET A 81 -5.95 -3.83 5.46
N PRO A 82 -4.89 -4.19 6.19
CA PRO A 82 -4.75 -5.53 6.74
C PRO A 82 -5.93 -5.90 7.63
N SER A 83 -6.35 -7.16 7.60
CA SER A 83 -7.20 -7.72 8.67
C SER A 83 -6.38 -7.90 9.94
N GLU A 84 -7.06 -8.09 11.08
CA GLU A 84 -6.37 -8.35 12.37
C GLU A 84 -5.49 -9.61 12.32
N THR A 85 -5.90 -10.63 11.56
CA THR A 85 -5.09 -11.84 11.32
C THR A 85 -3.79 -11.50 10.60
N TRP A 86 -3.84 -10.68 9.56
CA TRP A 86 -2.64 -10.23 8.85
C TRP A 86 -1.77 -9.36 9.74
N MET A 87 -2.39 -8.44 10.50
CA MET A 87 -1.65 -7.59 11.43
C MET A 87 -0.93 -8.42 12.50
N THR A 88 -1.60 -9.42 13.07
CA THR A 88 -0.98 -10.37 14.01
C THR A 88 0.19 -11.11 13.38
N ARG A 89 0.06 -11.57 12.13
CA ARG A 89 1.16 -12.19 11.39
C ARG A 89 2.35 -11.22 11.26
N TYR A 90 2.12 -9.98 10.87
CA TYR A 90 3.20 -8.99 10.72
C TYR A 90 3.88 -8.65 12.04
N ARG A 91 3.11 -8.49 13.13
CA ARG A 91 3.68 -8.28 14.47
C ARG A 91 4.61 -9.42 14.89
N ARG A 92 4.23 -10.68 14.61
CA ARG A 92 5.08 -11.86 14.88
C ARG A 92 6.36 -11.89 14.05
N LEU A 93 6.33 -11.30 12.85
CA LEU A 93 7.50 -11.14 11.98
C LEU A 93 8.35 -9.92 12.34
N GLY A 94 8.04 -9.20 13.44
CA GLY A 94 8.76 -8.00 13.84
C GLY A 94 8.60 -6.82 12.86
N ALA A 95 7.51 -6.81 12.07
CA ALA A 95 7.33 -5.81 11.02
C ALA A 95 7.15 -4.40 11.60
N GLN A 96 7.75 -3.42 10.94
CA GLN A 96 7.46 -2.01 11.16
C GLN A 96 6.22 -1.60 10.36
N VAL A 97 5.14 -1.24 11.06
CA VAL A 97 3.92 -0.73 10.43
C VAL A 97 4.08 0.77 10.21
N VAL A 98 3.94 1.21 8.96
CA VAL A 98 4.02 2.62 8.56
C VAL A 98 2.68 3.05 8.01
N THR A 99 2.04 4.03 8.63
CA THR A 99 0.79 4.62 8.13
C THR A 99 1.12 5.90 7.36
N VAL A 100 0.88 5.90 6.06
CA VAL A 100 0.98 7.10 5.23
C VAL A 100 -0.41 7.70 5.09
N ASP A 101 -0.65 8.84 5.72
CA ASP A 101 -1.92 9.56 5.67
C ASP A 101 -1.69 11.08 5.64
N PRO A 102 -1.92 11.77 4.50
CA PRO A 102 -1.82 13.24 4.42
C PRO A 102 -3.09 13.95 4.92
N GLY A 103 -4.08 13.20 5.43
CA GLY A 103 -5.36 13.72 5.91
C GLY A 103 -6.51 13.48 4.92
N GLU A 104 -7.72 13.32 5.47
CA GLU A 104 -8.91 12.91 4.71
C GLU A 104 -9.27 13.87 3.59
N GLN A 105 -9.18 15.17 3.84
CA GLN A 105 -9.49 16.17 2.82
C GLN A 105 -8.56 16.02 1.60
N VAL A 106 -7.24 15.97 1.83
CA VAL A 106 -6.24 15.81 0.76
C VAL A 106 -6.47 14.52 -0.02
N VAL A 107 -6.75 13.41 0.67
CA VAL A 107 -7.03 12.12 0.04
C VAL A 107 -8.30 12.18 -0.82
N ARG A 108 -9.37 12.79 -0.30
CA ARG A 108 -10.63 12.94 -1.04
C ARG A 108 -10.45 13.83 -2.27
N ASP A 109 -9.67 14.89 -2.17
CA ASP A 109 -9.35 15.79 -3.29
C ASP A 109 -8.61 15.03 -4.39
N ARG A 110 -7.58 14.27 -4.02
CA ARG A 110 -6.82 13.41 -4.95
C ARG A 110 -7.71 12.36 -5.61
N VAL A 111 -8.56 11.67 -4.86
CA VAL A 111 -9.48 10.66 -5.41
C VAL A 111 -10.53 11.27 -6.34
N ARG A 112 -11.05 12.47 -6.04
CA ARG A 112 -11.96 13.19 -6.94
C ARG A 112 -11.30 13.49 -8.28
N ALA A 113 -10.02 13.89 -8.29
CA ALA A 113 -9.27 14.12 -9.52
C ALA A 113 -9.11 12.85 -10.38
N MET A 114 -9.03 11.66 -9.75
CA MET A 114 -8.98 10.37 -10.45
C MET A 114 -10.33 9.96 -11.07
N ARG A 115 -11.43 10.66 -10.76
CA ARG A 115 -12.80 10.38 -11.26
C ARG A 115 -13.28 8.93 -11.01
N SER A 116 -12.83 8.29 -9.93
CA SER A 116 -13.20 6.90 -9.60
C SER A 116 -14.16 6.82 -8.40
N SER A 117 -15.42 6.45 -8.66
CA SER A 117 -16.44 6.27 -7.61
C SER A 117 -16.15 5.09 -6.67
N ALA A 118 -15.49 4.05 -7.17
CA ALA A 118 -15.06 2.90 -6.38
C ALA A 118 -14.03 3.30 -5.31
N MET A 119 -13.10 4.19 -5.65
CA MET A 119 -12.08 4.68 -4.71
C MET A 119 -12.68 5.50 -3.57
N ASN A 120 -13.73 6.29 -3.81
CA ASN A 120 -14.42 7.01 -2.74
C ASN A 120 -14.97 6.08 -1.66
N ARG A 121 -15.51 4.91 -2.04
CA ARG A 121 -15.98 3.92 -1.05
C ARG A 121 -14.84 3.35 -0.22
N VAL A 122 -13.68 3.10 -0.83
CA VAL A 122 -12.49 2.61 -0.13
C VAL A 122 -11.95 3.67 0.82
N VAL A 123 -11.87 4.94 0.41
CA VAL A 123 -11.47 6.06 1.30
C VAL A 123 -12.38 6.14 2.51
N THR A 124 -13.70 6.18 2.31
CA THR A 124 -14.66 6.26 3.41
C THR A 124 -14.54 5.07 4.36
N ARG A 125 -14.36 3.85 3.82
CA ARG A 125 -14.13 2.66 4.64
C ARG A 125 -12.84 2.77 5.45
N TRP A 126 -11.76 3.27 4.84
CA TRP A 126 -10.46 3.44 5.50
C TRP A 126 -10.56 4.39 6.69
N TYR A 127 -11.06 5.61 6.50
CA TYR A 127 -11.15 6.60 7.58
C TYR A 127 -12.12 6.18 8.69
N ARG A 128 -13.20 5.45 8.35
CA ARG A 128 -14.08 4.86 9.37
C ARG A 128 -13.33 3.84 10.24
N HIS A 129 -12.56 2.95 9.62
CA HIS A 129 -11.78 1.95 10.33
C HIS A 129 -10.67 2.60 11.16
N TYR A 130 -9.95 3.56 10.58
CA TYR A 130 -8.85 4.28 11.23
C TYR A 130 -9.29 5.03 12.49
N ARG A 131 -10.44 5.72 12.44
CA ARG A 131 -11.04 6.38 13.62
C ARG A 131 -11.51 5.41 14.70
N GLY A 132 -11.93 4.21 14.31
CA GLY A 132 -12.39 3.17 15.22
C GLY A 132 -11.28 2.41 15.95
N GLY A 133 -10.00 2.65 15.61
CA GLY A 133 -8.86 1.91 16.16
C GLY A 133 -7.61 2.75 16.41
N ALA A 134 -7.76 4.07 16.61
CA ALA A 134 -6.74 5.11 16.85
C ALA A 134 -5.28 4.61 16.91
N SER A 135 -4.63 4.55 15.75
CA SER A 135 -3.17 4.41 15.62
C SER A 135 -2.61 5.79 15.29
N GLU A 136 -1.63 6.30 16.06
CA GLU A 136 -1.07 7.64 15.85
C GLU A 136 -0.53 7.81 14.41
N PRO A 137 -0.86 8.92 13.72
CA PRO A 137 -0.35 9.20 12.39
C PRO A 137 1.16 9.53 12.44
N ALA A 138 1.94 8.91 11.56
CA ALA A 138 3.33 9.28 11.38
C ALA A 138 3.43 10.67 10.70
N THR A 139 4.34 11.47 11.22
CA THR A 139 4.56 12.90 10.99
C THR A 139 4.46 13.32 9.51
N THR A 140 3.68 14.39 9.27
CA THR A 140 3.58 15.10 8.00
C THR A 140 4.97 15.54 7.53
N GLN A 141 5.51 14.89 6.50
CA GLN A 141 6.71 15.39 5.83
C GLN A 141 6.27 16.58 4.97
N ALA A 142 6.61 17.80 5.40
CA ALA A 142 6.28 19.04 4.71
C ALA A 142 6.75 18.96 3.24
N SER A 143 5.83 19.22 2.32
CA SER A 143 6.15 19.42 0.90
C SER A 143 7.10 20.61 0.80
N ARG A 144 8.31 20.38 0.30
CA ARG A 144 9.16 21.47 -0.17
C ARG A 144 8.62 21.90 -1.53
N ASP A 145 8.23 23.16 -1.61
CA ASP A 145 7.89 23.83 -2.86
C ASP A 145 9.11 23.83 -3.79
N TRP A 146 8.88 23.53 -5.07
CA TRP A 146 9.80 23.75 -6.19
C TRP A 146 9.14 24.72 -7.15
#